data_AF-A0A7S2NC82-F1
#
_entry.id   AF-A0A7S2NC82-F1
#
_cell.length_a   1.000
_cell.length_b   1.000
_cell.length_c   1.000
_cell.angle_alpha   90.00
_cell.angle_beta   90.00
_cell.angle_gamma   90.00
#
_symmetry.space_group_name_H-M   'P 1'
#
loop_
_entity.id
_entity.type
_entity.pdbx_description
1 polymer ?
#
loop_
_entity_poly.entity_id
_entity_poly.type
_entity_poly.pdbx_seq_one_letter_code
_entity_poly.pdbx_strand_id
1 'polypeptide(L)'
;MFLVLAGSVVVGLQHSTEKPPLLTRGSTFGEFAFFGHSISRRATLRAAQHVVVIAIPKSLGQSALEESPEDEDEELQACPRDGADDPMWPFLKDAPGISPVLLQMMAPRIQCKYADMAVKELPEDAIVMLVEGEALLLDDNDEELCVLVVGECWNAEVAIGMPPKPRARLPPPAGWARP
;
A
#
# COMPACT_ATOMS: atom_id res chain seq x y z
N MET A 1 6.30 -9.34 -7.07
CA MET A 1 5.23 -8.69 -7.86
C MET A 1 5.60 -7.21 -8.03
N PHE A 2 5.12 -6.57 -9.09
CA PHE A 2 5.22 -5.12 -9.27
C PHE A 2 3.82 -4.53 -9.33
N LEU A 3 3.63 -3.37 -8.71
CA LEU A 3 2.45 -2.52 -8.87
C LEU A 3 2.89 -1.19 -9.50
N VAL A 4 2.21 -0.76 -10.56
CA VAL A 4 2.46 0.53 -11.20
C VAL A 4 1.72 1.64 -10.44
N LEU A 5 2.46 2.61 -9.90
CA LEU A 5 1.89 3.76 -9.19
C LEU A 5 1.75 4.99 -10.08
N ALA A 6 2.69 5.20 -10.99
CA ALA A 6 2.68 6.29 -11.94
C ALA A 6 3.37 5.89 -13.26
N GLY A 7 2.98 6.52 -14.37
CA GLY A 7 3.52 6.23 -15.70
C GLY A 7 2.87 5.00 -16.35
N SER A 8 3.60 4.40 -17.28
CA SER A 8 3.13 3.21 -18.00
C SER A 8 4.27 2.27 -18.38
N VAL A 9 3.97 0.98 -18.40
CA VAL A 9 4.93 -0.11 -18.64
C VAL A 9 4.41 -1.00 -19.76
N VAL A 10 5.29 -1.41 -20.66
CA VAL A 10 4.98 -2.34 -21.74
C VAL A 10 5.45 -3.74 -21.33
N VAL A 11 4.58 -4.74 -21.52
CA VAL A 11 4.90 -6.14 -21.22
C VAL A 11 5.39 -6.84 -22.48
N GLY A 12 6.69 -7.11 -22.56
CA GLY A 12 7.26 -7.93 -23.63
C GLY A 12 7.13 -9.41 -23.32
N LEU A 13 6.31 -10.14 -24.08
CA LEU A 13 6.28 -11.60 -24.07
C LEU A 13 7.42 -12.14 -24.93
N GLN A 14 8.17 -13.11 -24.44
CA GLN A 14 9.19 -13.78 -25.25
C GLN A 14 8.48 -14.49 -26.43
N HIS A 15 8.90 -14.18 -27.65
CA HIS A 15 8.43 -14.78 -28.91
C HIS A 15 7.01 -14.41 -29.38
N SER A 16 6.34 -13.41 -28.78
CA SER A 16 5.08 -12.90 -29.34
C SER A 16 5.34 -11.79 -30.35
N THR A 17 4.62 -11.82 -31.48
CA THR A 17 4.56 -10.74 -32.47
C THR A 17 3.37 -9.80 -32.22
N GLU A 18 2.53 -10.11 -31.24
CA GLU A 18 1.37 -9.31 -30.89
C GLU A 18 1.80 -7.98 -30.27
N LYS A 19 0.93 -6.97 -30.40
CA LYS A 19 1.15 -5.68 -29.75
C LYS A 19 1.25 -5.92 -28.25
N PRO A 20 2.38 -5.57 -27.60
CA PRO A 20 2.56 -5.85 -26.19
C PRO A 20 1.55 -5.05 -25.35
N PRO A 21 0.96 -5.66 -24.30
CA PRO A 21 0.00 -4.95 -23.47
C PRO A 21 0.69 -3.79 -22.75
N LEU A 22 -0.06 -2.70 -22.62
CA LEU A 22 0.34 -1.51 -21.87
C LEU A 22 -0.32 -1.56 -20.50
N LEU A 23 0.50 -1.60 -19.46
CA LEU A 23 0.08 -1.50 -18.07
C LEU A 23 0.19 -0.04 -17.63
N THR A 24 -0.85 0.44 -16.95
CA THR A 24 -0.96 1.81 -16.45
C THR A 24 -1.03 1.81 -14.93
N ARG A 25 -1.17 2.99 -14.31
CA ARG A 25 -1.41 3.13 -12.88
C ARG A 25 -2.46 2.12 -12.37
N GLY A 26 -2.15 1.49 -11.25
CA GLY A 26 -2.96 0.46 -10.61
C GLY A 26 -2.73 -0.96 -11.16
N SER A 27 -2.14 -1.10 -12.34
CA SER A 27 -1.87 -2.44 -12.92
C SER A 27 -0.78 -3.16 -12.13
N THR A 28 -0.94 -4.46 -11.95
CA THR A 28 0.09 -5.36 -11.40
C THR A 28 0.75 -6.22 -12.46
N PHE A 29 1.91 -6.76 -12.10
CA PHE A 29 2.62 -7.73 -12.92
C PHE A 29 3.48 -8.69 -12.08
N GLY A 30 3.54 -9.94 -12.50
CA GLY A 30 4.39 -10.97 -11.88
C GLY A 30 3.73 -11.67 -10.69
N GLU A 31 2.42 -11.54 -10.54
CA GLU A 31 1.54 -12.22 -9.60
C GLU A 31 1.66 -13.74 -9.71
N PHE A 32 1.68 -14.31 -10.92
CA PHE A 32 1.85 -15.76 -11.11
C PHE A 32 3.16 -16.31 -10.54
N ALA A 33 4.27 -15.56 -10.69
CA ALA A 33 5.55 -15.98 -10.13
C ALA A 33 5.58 -15.78 -8.60
N PHE A 34 4.93 -14.72 -8.13
CA PHE A 34 4.80 -14.38 -6.73
C PHE A 34 4.03 -15.46 -5.96
N PHE A 35 2.85 -15.87 -6.44
CA PHE A 35 2.04 -16.96 -5.87
C PHE A 35 2.54 -18.37 -6.21
N GLY A 36 3.70 -18.50 -6.87
CA GLY A 36 4.30 -19.82 -7.15
C GLY A 36 3.64 -20.62 -8.29
N HIS A 37 2.65 -20.08 -8.99
CA HIS A 37 2.06 -20.69 -10.19
C HIS A 37 3.02 -20.75 -11.39
N SER A 38 4.12 -20.00 -11.37
CA SER A 38 5.18 -20.08 -12.37
C SER A 38 6.57 -20.13 -11.73
N ILE A 39 7.39 -21.08 -12.19
CA ILE A 39 8.78 -21.28 -11.76
C ILE A 39 9.71 -20.25 -12.43
N SER A 40 9.36 -19.77 -13.62
CA SER A 40 10.17 -18.82 -14.40
C SER A 40 9.36 -17.61 -14.88
N ARG A 41 10.06 -16.51 -15.18
CA ARG A 41 9.46 -15.30 -15.76
C ARG A 41 9.12 -15.56 -17.23
N ARG A 42 7.85 -15.37 -17.62
CA ARG A 42 7.38 -15.54 -19.02
C ARG A 42 7.35 -14.23 -19.81
N ALA A 43 7.53 -13.10 -19.13
CA ALA A 43 7.47 -11.76 -19.71
C ALA A 43 8.49 -10.83 -19.07
N THR A 44 8.86 -9.79 -19.82
CA THR A 44 9.75 -8.70 -19.38
C THR A 44 8.98 -7.39 -19.35
N LEU A 45 9.00 -6.69 -18.22
CA LEU A 45 8.50 -5.32 -18.15
C LEU A 45 9.53 -4.34 -18.70
N ARG A 46 9.08 -3.40 -19.53
CA ARG A 46 9.87 -2.28 -20.02
C ARG A 46 9.12 -0.99 -19.77
N ALA A 47 9.76 -0.02 -19.11
CA ALA A 47 9.18 1.30 -18.92
C ALA A 47 8.94 1.95 -20.30
N ALA A 48 7.70 2.37 -20.56
CA ALA A 48 7.36 3.09 -21.80
C ALA A 48 7.70 4.59 -21.68
N GLN A 49 7.68 5.10 -20.45
CA GLN A 49 7.96 6.46 -20.03
C GLN A 49 8.54 6.42 -18.61
N HIS A 50 8.76 7.57 -17.97
CA HIS A 50 9.08 7.62 -16.54
C HIS A 50 7.97 6.91 -15.75
N VAL A 51 8.35 5.93 -14.93
CA VAL A 51 7.42 5.07 -14.19
C VAL A 51 7.85 4.97 -12.74
N VAL A 52 6.88 4.99 -11.84
CA VAL A 52 7.07 4.65 -10.43
C VAL A 52 6.34 3.36 -10.14
N VAL A 53 7.04 2.40 -9.56
CA VAL A 53 6.49 1.07 -9.23
C VAL A 53 6.83 0.70 -7.79
N ILE A 54 5.92 -0.01 -7.12
CA ILE A 54 6.26 -0.75 -5.90
C ILE A 54 6.72 -2.15 -6.32
N ALA A 55 7.94 -2.51 -5.93
CA ALA A 55 8.42 -3.87 -6.03
C ALA A 55 8.13 -4.59 -4.72
N ILE A 56 7.31 -5.64 -4.78
CA ILE A 56 7.00 -6.51 -3.65
C ILE A 56 7.83 -7.80 -3.80
N PRO A 57 8.84 -8.02 -2.94
CA PRO A 57 9.62 -9.26 -2.93
C PRO A 57 8.73 -10.46 -2.62
N LYS A 58 8.99 -11.60 -3.27
CA LYS A 58 8.23 -12.83 -3.03
C LYS A 58 8.31 -13.28 -1.56
N SER A 59 9.50 -13.23 -0.96
CA SER A 59 9.71 -13.60 0.44
C SER A 59 8.83 -12.78 1.38
N LEU A 60 8.77 -11.47 1.19
CA LEU A 60 7.96 -10.58 2.03
C LEU A 60 6.46 -10.90 1.91
N GLY A 61 6.00 -11.13 0.69
CA GLY A 61 4.63 -11.53 0.44
C GLY A 61 4.25 -12.89 1.02
N GLN A 62 5.14 -13.88 0.90
CA GLN A 62 4.92 -15.20 1.47
C GLN A 62 4.87 -15.15 3.00
N SER A 63 5.78 -14.40 3.64
CA SER A 63 5.72 -14.20 5.09
C SER A 63 4.41 -13.54 5.53
N ALA A 64 3.91 -12.56 4.78
CA ALA A 64 2.63 -11.92 5.08
C ALA A 64 1.43 -12.89 4.94
N LEU A 65 1.45 -13.78 3.94
CA LEU A 65 0.42 -14.82 3.78
C LEU A 65 0.49 -15.88 4.89
N GLU A 66 1.70 -16.27 5.31
CA GLU A 66 1.91 -17.24 6.40
C GLU A 66 1.44 -16.71 7.76
N GLU A 67 1.49 -15.39 8.00
CA GLU A 67 1.00 -14.75 9.23
C GLU A 67 -0.54 -14.69 9.32
N SER A 68 -1.23 -14.80 8.17
CA SER A 68 -2.69 -14.73 8.03
C SER A 68 -3.22 -15.87 7.14
N PRO A 69 -3.13 -17.14 7.58
CA PRO A 69 -3.58 -18.29 6.77
C PRO A 69 -5.10 -18.32 6.55
N GLU A 70 -5.86 -17.64 7.41
CA GLU A 70 -7.32 -17.55 7.34
C GLU A 70 -7.77 -16.66 6.17
N ASP A 71 -6.94 -15.68 5.80
CA ASP A 71 -7.20 -14.74 4.71
C ASP A 71 -6.87 -15.35 3.33
N GLU A 72 -6.01 -16.39 3.25
CA GLU A 72 -5.63 -17.03 1.99
C GLU A 72 -6.84 -17.63 1.25
N ASP A 73 -7.71 -18.36 1.94
CA ASP A 73 -8.84 -19.05 1.31
C ASP A 73 -10.05 -18.13 1.06
N GLU A 74 -10.32 -17.16 1.96
CA GLU A 74 -11.42 -16.22 1.80
C GLU A 74 -11.11 -15.13 0.77
N GLU A 75 -9.90 -14.55 0.75
CA GLU A 75 -9.60 -13.41 -0.12
C GLU A 75 -9.21 -13.81 -1.55
N LEU A 76 -8.63 -15.00 -1.77
CA LEU A 76 -8.40 -15.53 -3.13
C LEU A 76 -9.72 -15.92 -3.83
N GLN A 77 -10.76 -16.27 -3.06
CA GLN A 77 -12.08 -16.62 -3.58
C GLN A 77 -13.06 -15.44 -3.61
N ALA A 78 -12.89 -14.43 -2.74
CA ALA A 78 -13.73 -13.24 -2.65
C ALA A 78 -13.21 -12.06 -3.49
N CYS A 79 -13.37 -12.15 -4.81
CA CYS A 79 -13.51 -10.95 -5.64
C CYS A 79 -14.90 -11.00 -6.28
N PRO A 80 -15.94 -10.57 -5.54
CA PRO A 80 -16.34 -9.16 -5.51
C PRO A 80 -16.63 -8.63 -4.09
N ARG A 81 -16.03 -7.48 -3.73
CA ARG A 81 -16.31 -6.76 -2.48
C ARG A 81 -17.65 -6.01 -2.58
N ASP A 82 -18.73 -6.66 -2.16
CA ASP A 82 -20.02 -6.01 -1.85
C ASP A 82 -20.26 -5.89 -0.33
N GLY A 83 -19.22 -6.11 0.50
CA GLY A 83 -19.31 -6.08 1.96
C GLY A 83 -18.30 -5.15 2.61
N ALA A 84 -18.83 -4.08 3.21
CA ALA A 84 -18.25 -3.19 4.24
C ALA A 84 -17.10 -2.24 3.85
N ASP A 85 -17.21 -1.01 4.37
CA ASP A 85 -16.44 0.21 4.07
C ASP A 85 -14.99 0.17 4.57
N ASP A 86 -14.23 -0.89 4.27
CA ASP A 86 -12.82 -0.92 4.64
C ASP A 86 -12.05 0.15 3.85
N PRO A 87 -11.33 1.05 4.54
CA PRO A 87 -10.61 2.13 3.88
C PRO A 87 -9.56 1.55 2.94
N MET A 88 -9.66 1.92 1.67
CA MET A 88 -8.72 1.54 0.63
C MET A 88 -7.69 2.64 0.44
N TRP A 89 -6.42 2.26 0.29
CA TRP A 89 -5.34 3.20 -0.05
C TRP A 89 -5.76 4.09 -1.23
N PRO A 90 -5.82 5.43 -1.08
CA PRO A 90 -6.36 6.33 -2.09
C PRO A 90 -5.67 6.19 -3.45
N PHE A 91 -4.38 5.86 -3.45
CA PHE A 91 -3.61 5.67 -4.68
C PHE A 91 -3.88 4.33 -5.39
N LEU A 92 -4.62 3.42 -4.75
CA LEU A 92 -5.05 2.12 -5.28
C LEU A 92 -6.52 2.09 -5.69
N LYS A 93 -7.27 3.20 -5.55
CA LYS A 93 -8.72 3.21 -5.82
C LYS A 93 -9.09 2.70 -7.22
N ASP A 94 -8.21 2.94 -8.18
CA ASP A 94 -8.38 2.53 -9.58
C ASP A 94 -7.56 1.28 -9.94
N ALA A 95 -6.92 0.63 -8.95
CA ALA A 95 -6.09 -0.55 -9.16
C ALA A 95 -6.96 -1.82 -9.25
N PRO A 96 -6.91 -2.57 -10.37
CA PRO A 96 -7.67 -3.81 -10.48
C PRO A 96 -7.13 -4.94 -9.59
N GLY A 97 -8.04 -5.74 -9.01
CA GLY A 97 -7.78 -7.10 -8.52
C GLY A 97 -7.11 -7.23 -7.15
N ILE A 98 -6.21 -8.21 -7.02
CA ILE A 98 -5.55 -8.71 -5.79
C ILE A 98 -4.54 -7.70 -5.17
N SER A 99 -4.16 -6.65 -5.90
CA SER A 99 -3.11 -5.73 -5.47
C SER A 99 -3.40 -4.95 -4.19
N PRO A 100 -4.61 -4.39 -3.98
CA PRO A 100 -4.92 -3.64 -2.78
C PRO A 100 -4.94 -4.54 -1.54
N VAL A 101 -5.42 -5.77 -1.70
CA VAL A 101 -5.43 -6.80 -0.65
C VAL A 101 -4.02 -7.11 -0.19
N LEU A 102 -3.11 -7.49 -1.10
CA LEU A 102 -1.72 -7.80 -0.74
C LEU A 102 -1.01 -6.63 -0.07
N LEU A 103 -1.23 -5.40 -0.54
CA LEU A 103 -0.65 -4.22 0.10
C LEU A 103 -1.25 -3.98 1.49
N GLN A 104 -2.53 -4.28 1.69
CA GLN A 104 -3.19 -4.19 2.98
C GLN A 104 -2.71 -5.27 3.96
N MET A 105 -2.46 -6.50 3.49
CA MET A 105 -1.87 -7.58 4.29
C MET A 105 -0.41 -7.29 4.66
N MET A 106 0.36 -6.73 3.73
CA MET A 106 1.77 -6.44 3.96
C MET A 106 2.03 -5.19 4.80
N ALA A 107 1.05 -4.29 4.90
CA ALA A 107 1.19 -3.07 5.68
C ALA A 107 1.06 -3.39 7.18
N PRO A 108 2.12 -3.18 8.00
CA PRO A 108 2.05 -3.46 9.42
C PRO A 108 0.93 -2.64 10.07
N ARG A 109 0.01 -3.29 10.77
CA ARG A 109 -1.04 -2.61 11.51
C ARG A 109 -0.48 -2.07 12.83
N ILE A 110 -0.45 -0.75 12.96
CA ILE A 110 -0.10 -0.08 14.20
C ILE A 110 -1.38 0.23 14.95
N GLN A 111 -1.68 -0.53 16.00
CA GLN A 111 -2.77 -0.20 16.91
C GLN A 111 -2.28 0.83 17.93
N CYS A 112 -2.99 1.95 18.04
CA CYS A 112 -2.77 2.95 19.08
C CYS A 112 -4.03 3.02 19.94
N LYS A 113 -3.87 2.94 21.26
CA LYS A 113 -5.00 3.13 22.18
C LYS A 113 -5.15 4.61 22.49
N TYR A 114 -6.39 5.06 22.66
CA TYR A 114 -6.64 6.31 23.37
C TYR A 114 -5.95 6.19 24.74
N ALA A 115 -5.12 7.17 25.11
CA ALA A 115 -4.25 7.11 26.30
C ALA A 115 -2.93 6.30 26.20
N ASP A 116 -2.49 5.88 25.00
CA ASP A 116 -1.16 5.29 24.84
C ASP A 116 -0.03 6.34 24.98
N MET A 117 0.79 6.20 26.02
CA MET A 117 1.86 7.15 26.39
C MET A 117 3.08 7.09 25.46
N ALA A 118 3.18 6.04 24.64
CA ALA A 118 4.31 5.87 23.74
C ALA A 118 4.10 6.71 22.47
N VAL A 119 4.91 7.76 22.32
CA VAL A 119 5.08 8.42 21.02
C VAL A 119 5.62 7.36 20.05
N LYS A 120 4.81 7.00 19.06
CA LYS A 120 5.26 6.12 17.99
C LYS A 120 5.85 6.98 16.89
N GLU A 121 7.17 6.96 16.80
CA GLU A 121 7.88 7.55 15.68
C GLU A 121 7.56 6.74 14.41
N LEU A 122 7.05 7.43 13.41
CA LEU A 122 6.86 6.85 12.08
C LEU A 122 8.19 6.97 11.31
N PRO A 123 8.58 5.96 10.51
CA PRO A 123 9.69 6.11 9.57
C PRO A 123 9.44 7.31 8.64
N GLU A 124 10.50 8.05 8.30
CA GLU A 124 10.38 9.27 7.45
C GLU A 124 9.77 8.97 6.07
N ASP A 125 9.98 7.77 5.55
CA ASP A 125 9.49 7.28 4.26
C ASP A 125 8.22 6.43 4.37
N ALA A 126 7.62 6.32 5.57
CA ALA A 126 6.40 5.55 5.73
C ALA A 126 5.19 6.28 5.17
N ILE A 127 4.33 5.54 4.47
CA ILE A 127 2.99 5.96 4.12
C ILE A 127 2.04 5.40 5.16
N VAL A 128 1.24 6.26 5.78
CA VAL A 128 0.31 5.86 6.85
C VAL A 128 -1.10 6.10 6.40
N MET A 129 -1.99 5.13 6.59
CA MET A 129 -3.43 5.27 6.36
C MET A 129 -4.17 5.06 7.68
N LEU A 130 -5.13 5.93 7.98
CA LEU A 130 -5.99 5.71 9.14
C LEU A 130 -7.10 4.73 8.78
N VAL A 131 -7.11 3.59 9.47
CA VAL A 131 -8.07 2.52 9.22
C VAL A 131 -9.33 2.66 10.08
N GLU A 132 -9.20 3.22 11.28
CA GLU A 132 -10.31 3.39 12.23
C GLU A 132 -10.06 4.62 13.13
N GLY A 133 -11.12 5.36 13.44
CA GLY A 133 -11.09 6.50 14.36
C GLY A 133 -10.64 7.83 13.74
N GLU A 134 -10.04 8.68 14.57
CA GLU A 134 -9.39 9.95 14.18
C GLU A 134 -7.97 9.96 14.75
N ALA A 135 -7.00 10.48 14.00
CA ALA A 135 -5.61 10.56 14.45
C ALA A 135 -5.03 11.95 14.18
N LEU A 136 -4.61 12.65 15.23
CA LEU A 136 -3.80 13.84 15.10
C LEU A 136 -2.36 13.45 14.79
N LEU A 137 -1.69 14.20 13.91
CA LEU A 137 -0.26 14.10 13.66
C LEU A 137 0.43 15.36 14.20
N LEU A 138 1.51 15.15 14.94
CA LEU A 138 2.36 16.20 15.48
C LEU A 138 3.73 16.22 14.78
N ASP A 139 4.37 17.39 14.75
CA ASP A 139 5.75 17.54 14.31
C ASP A 139 6.75 17.21 15.44
N ASP A 140 8.04 17.52 15.24
CA ASP A 140 9.10 17.34 16.25
C ASP A 140 9.01 18.32 17.44
N ASN A 141 8.20 19.37 17.34
CA ASN A 141 7.97 20.39 18.37
C ASN A 141 6.63 20.20 19.11
N ASP A 142 5.95 19.07 18.88
CA ASP A 142 4.60 18.77 19.38
C ASP A 142 3.51 19.74 18.84
N GLU A 143 3.78 20.40 17.72
CA GLU A 143 2.80 21.23 17.01
C GLU A 143 1.93 20.39 16.08
N GLU A 144 0.64 20.72 15.99
CA GLU A 144 -0.32 20.02 15.13
C GLU A 144 0.04 20.23 13.64
N LEU A 145 0.31 19.12 12.95
CA LEU A 145 0.48 19.10 11.50
C LEU A 145 -0.86 18.97 10.79
N CYS A 146 -1.63 17.93 11.15
CA CYS A 146 -2.97 17.68 10.63
C CYS A 146 -3.73 16.64 11.46
N VAL A 147 -5.05 16.56 11.23
CA VAL A 147 -5.90 15.44 11.70
C VAL A 147 -6.21 14.55 10.50
N LEU A 148 -5.93 13.27 10.62
CA LEU A 148 -6.37 12.22 9.71
C LEU A 148 -7.73 11.68 10.15
N VAL A 149 -8.61 11.48 9.18
CA VAL A 149 -9.84 10.69 9.34
C VAL A 149 -9.74 9.35 8.58
N VAL A 150 -10.68 8.44 8.85
CA VAL A 150 -10.71 7.10 8.24
C VAL A 150 -10.59 7.19 6.71
N GLY A 151 -9.63 6.45 6.14
CA GLY A 151 -9.34 6.42 4.70
C GLY A 151 -8.36 7.48 4.21
N GLU A 152 -8.00 8.46 5.04
CA GLU A 152 -6.96 9.42 4.68
C GLU A 152 -5.56 8.84 4.87
N CYS A 153 -4.63 9.37 4.09
CA CYS A 153 -3.23 8.99 4.17
C CYS A 153 -2.32 10.19 4.47
N TRP A 154 -1.34 9.95 5.32
CA TRP A 154 -0.18 10.82 5.46
C TRP A 154 0.98 10.29 4.62
N ASN A 155 1.73 11.21 4.02
CA ASN A 155 2.93 10.94 3.22
C ASN A 155 2.73 10.05 1.99
N ALA A 156 1.51 9.99 1.44
CA ALA A 156 1.20 9.21 0.23
C ALA A 156 2.00 9.62 -1.01
N GLU A 157 2.53 10.84 -1.02
CA GLU A 157 3.37 11.37 -2.09
C GLU A 157 4.71 10.64 -2.21
N VAL A 158 5.21 10.02 -1.12
CA VAL A 158 6.41 9.17 -1.16
C VAL A 158 6.19 7.97 -2.07
N ALA A 159 4.95 7.45 -2.16
CA ALA A 159 4.60 6.37 -3.07
C ALA A 159 4.95 6.71 -4.53
N ILE A 160 4.80 7.99 -4.92
CA ILE A 160 5.06 8.47 -6.27
C ILE A 160 6.45 9.11 -6.42
N GLY A 161 7.36 8.88 -5.46
CA GLY A 161 8.74 9.35 -5.50
C GLY A 161 8.94 10.84 -5.19
N MET A 162 7.94 11.50 -4.60
CA MET A 162 8.13 12.85 -4.07
C MET A 162 8.89 12.82 -2.74
N PRO A 163 9.58 13.92 -2.35
CA PRO A 163 10.21 14.02 -1.05
C PRO A 163 9.20 13.77 0.08
N PRO A 164 9.62 13.13 1.19
CA PRO A 164 8.73 12.90 2.33
C PRO A 164 8.28 14.23 2.96
N LYS A 165 7.07 14.21 3.53
CA LYS A 165 6.56 15.29 4.37
C LYS A 165 7.43 15.45 5.63
N PRO A 166 7.38 16.62 6.31
CA PRO A 166 8.06 16.80 7.59
C PRO A 166 7.71 15.67 8.55
N ARG A 167 8.70 15.22 9.33
CA ARG A 167 8.56 14.07 10.24
C ARG A 167 7.32 14.22 11.11
N ALA A 168 6.51 13.16 11.13
CA ALA A 168 5.28 13.13 11.90
C ALA A 168 5.36 12.10 13.03
N ARG A 169 4.73 12.43 14.15
CA ARG A 169 4.60 11.59 15.33
C ARG A 169 3.13 11.54 15.71
N LEU A 170 2.67 10.39 16.21
CA LEU A 170 1.35 10.30 16.82
C LEU A 170 1.43 10.90 18.24
N PRO A 171 0.50 11.78 18.64
CA PRO A 171 0.58 12.50 19.89
C PRO A 171 0.57 11.54 21.07
N PRO A 172 1.30 11.87 22.16
CA PRO A 172 0.99 11.29 23.46
C PRO A 172 -0.37 11.82 23.94
N PRO A 173 -1.04 11.14 24.86
CA PRO A 173 -2.38 11.50 25.27
C PRO A 173 -2.29 12.63 26.28
N ALA A 174 -2.61 13.84 25.85
CA ALA A 174 -2.88 14.92 26.77
C ALA A 174 -4.11 15.70 26.27
N GLY A 175 -5.22 15.52 26.99
CA GLY A 175 -6.25 16.55 27.11
C GLY A 175 -6.87 17.06 25.81
N TRP A 176 -7.17 16.19 24.83
CA TRP A 176 -8.13 16.50 23.77
C TRP A 176 -9.56 16.57 24.34
N ALA A 177 -9.78 17.48 25.27
CA ALA A 177 -11.09 18.07 25.47
C ALA A 177 -11.20 19.14 24.37
N ARG A 178 -11.81 18.79 23.23
CA ARG A 178 -12.37 19.84 22.37
C ARG A 178 -13.39 20.60 23.25
N PRO A 179 -13.34 21.94 23.30
CA PRO A 179 -14.37 22.71 23.98
C PRO A 179 -15.77 22.48 23.38
#